data_AF-A0A0D9Y0G9-F1
#
_entry.id   AF-A0A0D9Y0G9-F1
#
_cell.length_a   1.000
_cell.length_b   1.000
_cell.length_c   1.000
_cell.angle_alpha   90.00
_cell.angle_beta   90.00
_cell.angle_gamma   90.00
#
_symmetry.space_group_name_H-M   'P 1'
#
loop_
_entity.id
_entity.type
_entity.pdbx_description
1 polymer ?
#
loop_
_entity_poly.entity_id
_entity_poly.type
_entity_poly.pdbx_seq_one_letter_code
_entity_poly.pdbx_strand_id
1 'polypeptide(L)' 'MPSIQKALPPELADNVIRLYRECLRRARFIGHQKHNTGLLVSMVREQFKKNMHETDPEKIQKMKDE' A
#
# COMPACT_ATOMS: atom_id res chain seq x y z
N MET A 1 28.18 9.54 -12.02
CA MET A 1 27.66 10.07 -10.73
C MET A 1 26.29 9.45 -10.53
N PRO A 2 26.09 8.47 -9.62
CA PRO A 2 24.74 8.00 -9.33
C PRO A 2 24.06 9.07 -8.48
N SER A 3 22.97 9.62 -9.00
CA SER A 3 22.05 10.47 -8.27
C SER A 3 21.64 9.80 -6.96
N ILE A 4 21.83 10.49 -5.84
CA ILE A 4 21.34 10.09 -4.51
C ILE A 4 19.81 10.10 -4.57
N GLN A 5 19.21 9.02 -5.07
CA GLN A 5 17.82 8.70 -4.79
C GLN A 5 17.78 8.45 -3.29
N LYS A 6 17.12 9.34 -2.56
CA LYS A 6 16.89 9.22 -1.12
C LYS A 6 16.04 7.96 -0.92
N ALA A 7 16.68 6.80 -0.75
CA ALA A 7 15.98 5.54 -0.58
C ALA A 7 15.10 5.65 0.68
N LEU A 8 13.85 5.20 0.58
CA LEU A 8 12.93 5.17 1.70
C LEU A 8 13.56 4.35 2.84
N PRO A 9 13.43 4.77 4.12
CA PRO A 9 13.90 3.95 5.23
C PRO A 9 13.36 2.51 5.10
N PRO A 10 14.21 1.48 5.21
CA PRO A 10 13.82 0.09 4.94
C PRO A 10 12.67 -0.36 5.85
N GLU A 11 12.67 0.06 7.11
CA GLU A 11 11.59 -0.19 8.06
C GLU A 11 10.23 0.36 7.60
N LEU A 12 10.23 1.52 6.92
CA LEU A 12 9.02 2.11 6.38
C LEU A 12 8.51 1.33 5.16
N ALA A 13 9.42 0.93 4.26
CA ALA A 13 9.09 0.11 3.09
C ALA A 13 8.51 -1.26 3.48
N ASP A 14 9.15 -1.94 4.44
CA ASP A 14 8.69 -3.25 4.94
C ASP A 14 7.31 -3.15 5.61
N ASN A 15 7.08 -2.07 6.37
CA ASN A 15 5.78 -1.80 6.97
C ASN A 15 4.68 -1.59 5.92
N VAL A 16 4.97 -0.90 4.82
CA VAL A 16 4.02 -0.67 3.73
C VAL A 16 3.71 -1.96 2.97
N ILE A 17 4.71 -2.82 2.72
CA ILE A 17 4.49 -4.13 2.09
C ILE A 17 3.61 -5.03 2.98
N ARG A 18 3.86 -5.02 4.29
CA ARG A 18 3.04 -5.76 5.26
C ARG A 18 1.60 -5.25 5.26
N LEU A 19 1.40 -3.93 5.25
CA LEU A 19 0.09 -3.29 5.17
C LEU A 19 -0.66 -3.71 3.89
N TYR A 20 0.01 -3.66 2.73
CA TYR A 20 -0.57 -4.07 1.46
C TYR A 20 -1.12 -5.51 1.48
N ARG A 21 -0.33 -6.45 2.01
CA ARG A 21 -0.72 -7.86 2.13
C ARG A 21 -1.93 -8.04 3.06
N GLU A 22 -1.96 -7.31 4.17
CA GLU A 22 -3.08 -7.35 5.12
C GLU A 22 -4.36 -6.76 4.51
N CYS A 23 -4.26 -5.64 3.78
CA CYS A 23 -5.38 -5.06 3.05
C CYS A 23 -5.95 -6.05 2.01
N LEU A 24 -5.09 -6.74 1.25
CA LEU A 24 -5.53 -7.76 0.31
C LEU A 24 -6.21 -8.96 1.00
N ARG A 25 -5.67 -9.41 2.14
CA ARG A 25 -6.28 -10.49 2.93
C ARG A 25 -7.68 -10.11 3.40
N ARG A 26 -7.85 -8.91 3.95
CA ARG A 26 -9.15 -8.38 4.40
C ARG A 26 -10.12 -8.16 3.24
N ALA A 27 -9.65 -7.60 2.12
CA ALA A 27 -10.46 -7.41 0.93
C ALA A 27 -11.01 -8.75 0.39
N ARG A 28 -10.22 -9.82 0.43
CA ARG A 28 -10.70 -11.17 0.06
C ARG A 28 -11.75 -11.70 1.02
N PHE A 29 -11.54 -11.51 2.33
CA PHE A 29 -12.49 -11.95 3.35
C PHE A 29 -13.84 -11.21 3.23
N ILE A 30 -13.81 -9.88 3.23
CA ILE A 30 -15.01 -9.03 3.10
C ILE A 30 -15.67 -9.28 1.75
N GLY A 31 -14.86 -9.34 0.69
CA GLY A 31 -15.35 -9.54 -0.66
C GLY A 31 -16.03 -10.89 -0.87
N HIS A 32 -15.56 -11.93 -0.18
CA HIS A 32 -16.21 -13.24 -0.21
C HIS A 32 -17.59 -13.18 0.46
N GLN A 33 -17.72 -12.45 1.57
CA GLN A 33 -19.00 -12.28 2.27
C GLN A 33 -20.02 -11.45 1.47
N LYS A 34 -19.57 -10.61 0.54
CA LYS A 34 -20.41 -9.70 -0.27
C LYS A 34 -20.40 -10.01 -1.76
N HIS A 35 -19.82 -11.14 -2.17
CA HIS A 35 -19.66 -11.57 -3.57
C HIS A 35 -19.02 -10.51 -4.50
N ASN A 36 -18.15 -9.64 -3.98
CA ASN A 36 -17.51 -8.55 -4.72
C ASN A 36 -15.97 -8.53 -4.56
N THR A 37 -15.36 -9.69 -4.28
CA THR A 37 -13.91 -9.84 -4.07
C THR A 37 -13.05 -9.18 -5.14
N GLY A 38 -13.40 -9.34 -6.42
CA GLY A 38 -12.63 -8.78 -7.53
C GLY A 38 -12.50 -7.26 -7.42
N LEU A 39 -13.62 -6.58 -7.16
CA LEU A 39 -13.69 -5.12 -7.03
C LEU A 39 -12.89 -4.62 -5.81
N LEU A 40 -13.07 -5.22 -4.64
CA LEU A 40 -12.34 -4.78 -3.44
C LEU A 40 -10.82 -4.99 -3.59
N VAL A 41 -10.42 -6.10 -4.20
CA VAL A 41 -9.00 -6.37 -4.49
C VAL A 41 -8.43 -5.37 -5.51
N SER A 42 -9.18 -5.03 -6.56
CA SER A 42 -8.72 -4.05 -7.55
C SER A 42 -8.58 -2.66 -6.93
N MET A 43 -9.53 -2.21 -6.12
CA MET A 43 -9.47 -0.93 -5.41
C MET A 43 -8.22 -0.81 -4.52
N VAL A 44 -7.90 -1.86 -3.75
CA VAL A 44 -6.67 -1.89 -2.93
C VAL A 44 -5.42 -1.80 -3.83
N ARG A 45 -5.38 -2.54 -4.94
CA ARG A 45 -4.25 -2.50 -5.88
C ARG A 45 -4.06 -1.12 -6.50
N GLU A 46 -5.15 -0.49 -6.94
CA GLU A 46 -5.13 0.83 -7.56
C GLU A 46 -4.66 1.91 -6.58
N GLN A 47 -5.15 1.87 -5.34
CA GLN A 47 -4.76 2.85 -4.32
C GLN A 47 -3.26 2.79 -4.00
N PHE A 48 -2.69 1.59 -3.87
CA PHE A 48 -1.24 1.43 -3.67
C PHE A 48 -0.45 1.82 -4.92
N LYS A 49 -0.94 1.47 -6.12
CA LYS A 49 -0.30 1.83 -7.39
C LYS A 49 -0.23 3.36 -7.58
N LYS A 50 -1.28 4.09 -7.21
CA LYS A 50 -1.34 5.56 -7.30
C LYS A 50 -0.23 6.25 -6.52
N ASN A 51 0.21 5.67 -5.41
CA ASN A 51 1.20 6.24 -4.50
C ASN A 51 2.53 5.48 -4.49
N MET A 52 2.74 4.58 -5.46
CA MET A 52 3.91 3.68 -5.51
C MET A 52 5.25 4.42 -5.64
N HIS A 53 5.24 5.64 -6.18
CA HIS A 53 6.42 6.48 -6.37
C HIS A 53 6.53 7.60 -5.33
N GLU A 54 5.69 7.59 -4.30
CA GLU A 54 5.84 8.53 -3.20
C GLU A 54 7.12 8.21 -2.43
N THR A 55 7.93 9.24 -2.15
CA THR A 55 9.21 9.10 -1.47
C THR A 55 9.29 9.94 -0.19
N ASP A 56 8.29 10.80 0.05
CA ASP A 56 8.20 11.60 1.26
C ASP A 56 7.74 10.73 2.46
N PRO A 57 8.61 10.50 3.46
CA PRO A 57 8.28 9.66 4.61
C PRO A 57 7.11 10.18 5.44
N GLU A 58 6.96 11.50 5.60
CA GLU A 58 5.89 12.09 6.40
C GLU A 58 4.54 11.90 5.72
N LYS A 59 4.49 12.12 4.41
CA LYS A 59 3.30 11.87 3.61
C LYS A 59 2.91 10.40 3.60
N ILE A 60 3.88 9.49 3.44
CA ILE A 60 3.62 8.04 3.52
C ILE A 60 3.07 7.66 4.90
N GLN A 61 3.63 8.21 5.97
CA GLN A 61 3.14 7.94 7.32
C GLN A 61 1.70 8.44 7.50
N LYS A 62 1.41 9.68 7.07
CA LYS A 62 0.06 10.24 7.10
C LYS A 62 -0.95 9.38 6.34
N MET A 63 -0.57 8.88 5.16
CA MET A 63 -1.41 7.99 4.34
C MET A 63 -1.65 6.60 4.95
N LYS A 64 -0.83 6.18 5.91
CA LYS A 64 -1.03 4.91 6.64
C LYS A 64 -1.98 5.09 7.83
N ASP A 65 -2.02 6.29 8.41
CA ASP A 65 -2.82 6.63 9.58
C ASP A 65 -4.25 7.04 9.20
N GLU A 66 -4.46 7.51 7.97
CA GLU A 66 -5.76 7.77 7.32
C GLU A 66 -6.38 6.50 6.68
#